data_AF-A0A956B9K0-F1
#
_entry.id   AF-A0A956B9K0-F1
#
_cell.length_a   1.000
_cell.length_b   1.000
_cell.length_c   1.000
_cell.angle_alpha   90.00
_cell.angle_beta   90.00
_cell.angle_gamma   90.00
#
_symmetry.space_group_name_H-M   'P 1'
#
loop_
_entity.id
_entity.type
_entity.pdbx_description
1 polymer ?
#
loop_
_entity_poly.entity_id
_entity_poly.type
_entity_poly.pdbx_seq_one_letter_code
_entity_poly.pdbx_strand_id
1 'polypeptide(L)'
;YLKGAVPPETVAAMALATERVVRLGRPVGVQVLAGANREALGVAVAAGAAFIRAEAFAYAHVADEGWLDASAGPLLRARAALGADVKVWADIKMPGPAGRRPEDYASGAPG
;
A
#
# COMPACT_ATOMS: atom_id res chain seq x y z
N TYR A 1 -14.21 3.51 -10.04
CA TYR A 1 -12.90 3.63 -9.41
C TYR A 1 -12.22 2.27 -9.43
N LEU A 2 -10.96 2.24 -9.84
CA LEU A 2 -10.10 1.06 -9.79
C LEU A 2 -9.77 0.80 -8.31
N LYS A 3 -10.38 -0.22 -7.72
CA LYS A 3 -10.17 -0.57 -6.30
C LYS A 3 -9.19 -1.73 -6.21
N GLY A 4 -8.02 -1.49 -5.61
CA GLY A 4 -7.04 -2.54 -5.31
C GLY A 4 -6.32 -3.15 -6.52
N ALA A 5 -6.49 -2.57 -7.72
CA ALA A 5 -5.81 -3.01 -8.94
C ALA A 5 -5.61 -1.81 -9.86
N VAL A 6 -4.53 -1.80 -10.65
CA VAL A 6 -4.27 -0.80 -11.70
C VAL A 6 -4.02 -1.49 -13.05
N PRO A 7 -4.20 -0.79 -14.18
CA PRO A 7 -3.92 -1.35 -15.50
C PRO A 7 -2.46 -1.80 -15.64
N PRO A 8 -2.17 -2.82 -16.47
CA PRO A 8 -0.82 -3.35 -16.64
C PRO A 8 0.18 -2.32 -17.15
N GLU A 9 -0.25 -1.36 -17.96
CA GLU A 9 0.58 -0.25 -18.43
C GLU A 9 1.09 0.64 -17.28
N THR A 10 0.29 0.82 -16.22
CA THR A 10 0.70 1.53 -15.00
C THR A 10 1.79 0.74 -14.27
N VAL A 11 1.59 -0.56 -14.08
CA VAL A 11 2.58 -1.45 -13.43
C VAL A 11 3.91 -1.44 -14.21
N ALA A 12 3.84 -1.57 -15.53
CA ALA A 12 5.02 -1.57 -16.40
C ALA A 12 5.76 -0.23 -16.36
N ALA A 13 5.05 0.89 -16.48
CA ALA A 13 5.66 2.22 -16.41
C ALA A 13 6.31 2.48 -15.06
N MET A 14 5.64 2.09 -13.96
CA MET A 14 6.17 2.25 -12.61
C MET A 14 7.39 1.38 -12.34
N ALA A 15 7.44 0.15 -12.87
CA ALA A 15 8.64 -0.69 -12.79
C ALA A 15 9.86 -0.02 -13.45
N LEU A 16 9.71 0.48 -14.67
CA LEU A 16 10.79 1.18 -15.38
C LEU A 16 11.23 2.46 -14.66
N ALA A 17 10.28 3.24 -14.14
CA ALA A 17 10.59 4.45 -13.39
C ALA A 17 11.31 4.12 -12.08
N THR A 18 10.78 3.17 -11.31
CA THR A 18 11.34 2.75 -10.01
C THR A 18 12.77 2.23 -10.18
N GLU A 19 13.02 1.41 -11.18
CA GLU A 19 14.32 0.82 -11.47
C GLU A 19 15.39 1.90 -11.73
N ARG A 20 15.04 2.94 -12.50
CA ARG A 20 15.92 4.09 -12.75
C ARG A 20 16.23 4.87 -11.47
N VAL A 21 15.25 4.99 -10.56
CA VAL A 21 15.46 5.66 -9.26
C VAL A 21 16.31 4.80 -8.33
N VAL A 22 16.13 3.48 -8.33
CA VAL A 22 16.94 2.52 -7.55
C VAL A 22 18.42 2.64 -7.93
N ARG A 23 18.74 2.82 -9.23
CA ARG A 23 20.12 3.03 -9.72
C ARG A 23 20.82 4.27 -9.15
N LEU A 24 20.10 5.20 -8.51
CA LEU A 24 20.69 6.34 -7.82
C LEU A 24 21.36 5.96 -6.49
N GLY A 25 21.34 4.68 -6.09
CA GLY A 25 22.14 4.14 -5.00
C GLY A 25 21.58 4.36 -3.59
N ARG A 26 20.33 4.82 -3.47
CA ARG A 26 19.63 4.98 -2.19
C ARG A 26 18.53 3.92 -2.06
N PRO A 27 18.15 3.49 -0.84
CA PRO A 27 16.97 2.64 -0.67
C PRO A 27 15.72 3.35 -1.20
N VAL A 28 15.04 2.71 -2.14
CA VAL A 28 13.79 3.20 -2.75
C VAL A 28 12.64 2.33 -2.31
N GLY A 29 11.48 2.96 -2.08
CA GLY A 29 10.22 2.25 -1.96
C GLY A 29 9.23 2.73 -3.02
N VAL A 30 8.19 1.94 -3.24
CA VAL A 30 7.12 2.25 -4.20
C VAL A 30 5.74 2.14 -3.56
N GLN A 31 4.82 2.98 -4.02
CA GLN A 31 3.41 2.97 -3.67
C GLN A 31 2.59 3.04 -4.96
N VAL A 32 1.60 2.16 -5.09
CA VAL A 32 0.57 2.28 -6.11
C VAL A 32 -0.74 2.58 -5.39
N LEU A 33 -1.38 3.70 -5.74
CA LEU A 33 -2.56 4.25 -5.05
C LEU A 33 -3.79 3.34 -5.15
N ALA A 34 -4.86 3.71 -4.44
CA ALA A 34 -6.12 2.98 -4.38
C ALA A 34 -5.99 1.54 -3.83
N GLY A 35 -5.00 1.32 -2.95
CA GLY A 35 -4.78 0.02 -2.31
C GLY A 35 -4.24 -1.07 -3.24
N ALA A 36 -3.66 -0.72 -4.39
CA ALA A 36 -3.03 -1.65 -5.35
C ALA A 36 -1.67 -2.17 -4.83
N ASN A 37 -1.67 -2.70 -3.60
CA ASN A 37 -0.48 -3.12 -2.88
C ASN A 37 0.18 -4.35 -3.53
N ARG A 38 -0.61 -5.19 -4.20
CA ARG A 38 -0.09 -6.38 -4.89
C ARG A 38 0.71 -5.96 -6.13
N GLU A 39 0.22 -4.97 -6.86
CA GLU A 39 0.90 -4.35 -7.98
C GLU A 39 2.16 -3.62 -7.49
N ALA A 40 2.07 -2.89 -6.39
CA ALA A 40 3.24 -2.26 -5.76
C ALA A 40 4.33 -3.29 -5.41
N LEU A 41 3.95 -4.44 -4.86
CA LEU A 41 4.88 -5.55 -4.59
C LEU A 41 5.52 -6.08 -5.88
N GLY A 42 4.73 -6.28 -6.94
CA GLY A 42 5.25 -6.70 -8.24
C GLY A 42 6.26 -5.71 -8.81
N VAL A 43 5.95 -4.41 -8.76
CA VAL A 43 6.87 -3.34 -9.15
C VAL A 43 8.15 -3.38 -8.32
N ALA A 44 8.04 -3.49 -7.00
CA ALA A 44 9.20 -3.53 -6.11
C ALA A 44 10.14 -4.70 -6.42
N VAL A 45 9.58 -5.90 -6.63
CA VAL A 45 10.34 -7.10 -6.98
C VAL A 45 11.03 -6.94 -8.34
N ALA A 46 10.31 -6.46 -9.36
CA ALA A 46 10.85 -6.31 -10.70
C ALA A 46 11.94 -5.21 -10.80
N ALA A 47 11.78 -4.14 -10.02
CA ALA A 47 12.65 -2.97 -10.08
C ALA A 47 13.78 -2.97 -9.03
N GLY A 48 13.80 -3.92 -8.10
CA GLY A 48 14.77 -3.98 -7.01
C GLY A 48 14.55 -2.94 -5.91
N ALA A 49 13.29 -2.51 -5.70
CA ALA A 49 12.97 -1.61 -4.59
C ALA A 49 13.02 -2.35 -3.24
N ALA A 50 13.44 -1.65 -2.19
CA ALA A 50 13.67 -2.24 -0.87
C ALA A 50 12.37 -2.44 -0.06
N PHE A 51 11.33 -1.66 -0.36
CA PHE A 51 10.06 -1.70 0.37
C PHE A 51 8.88 -1.22 -0.47
N ILE A 52 7.68 -1.53 -0.01
CA ILE A 52 6.44 -0.90 -0.46
C ILE A 52 5.79 -0.15 0.69
N ARG A 53 5.08 0.94 0.38
CA ARG A 53 4.10 1.51 1.29
C ARG A 53 2.74 0.90 0.98
N ALA A 54 2.11 0.28 1.97
CA ALA A 54 0.84 -0.42 1.81
C ALA A 54 -0.31 0.32 2.52
N GLU A 55 -1.34 0.65 1.75
CA GLU A 55 -2.59 1.24 2.24
C GLU A 55 -3.59 0.15 2.60
N ALA A 56 -4.48 0.39 3.56
CA ALA A 56 -5.50 -0.60 3.97
C ALA A 56 -4.88 -2.00 4.23
N PHE A 57 -3.71 -2.04 4.89
CA PHE A 57 -2.98 -3.30 5.07
C PHE A 57 -3.70 -4.21 6.07
N ALA A 58 -3.82 -3.78 7.32
CA ALA A 58 -4.45 -4.57 8.38
C ALA A 58 -5.97 -4.33 8.49
N TYR A 59 -6.43 -3.13 8.15
CA TYR A 59 -7.82 -2.70 8.32
C TYR A 59 -8.40 -2.16 7.02
N ALA A 60 -9.62 -2.61 6.71
CA ALA A 60 -10.43 -2.01 5.68
C ALA A 60 -10.85 -0.60 6.11
N HIS A 61 -10.90 0.35 5.18
CA HIS A 61 -11.36 1.71 5.47
C HIS A 61 -11.84 2.43 4.21
N VAL A 62 -12.50 3.57 4.41
CA VAL A 62 -12.88 4.48 3.32
C VAL A 62 -11.73 5.46 3.08
N ALA A 63 -11.24 5.49 1.84
CA ALA A 63 -10.30 6.48 1.32
C ALA A 63 -10.99 7.37 0.26
N ASP A 64 -10.25 8.28 -0.37
CA ASP A 64 -10.77 9.15 -1.44
C ASP A 64 -11.33 8.33 -2.62
N GLU A 65 -10.84 7.10 -2.80
CA GLU A 65 -11.28 6.13 -3.80
C GLU A 65 -12.46 5.24 -3.35
N GLY A 66 -12.97 5.47 -2.13
CA GLY A 66 -14.05 4.72 -1.50
C GLY A 66 -13.57 3.60 -0.58
N TRP A 67 -14.43 2.60 -0.34
CA TRP A 67 -14.11 1.45 0.51
C TRP A 67 -12.96 0.61 -0.05
N LEU A 68 -11.91 0.44 0.75
CA LEU A 68 -10.74 -0.42 0.53
C LEU A 68 -10.76 -1.58 1.52
N ASP A 69 -10.61 -2.81 1.04
CA ASP A 69 -10.51 -4.00 1.88
C ASP A 69 -9.12 -4.19 2.48
N ALA A 70 -9.04 -4.92 3.60
CA ALA A 70 -7.76 -5.27 4.21
C ALA A 70 -6.95 -6.20 3.28
N SER A 71 -5.68 -5.85 3.04
CA SER A 71 -4.83 -6.53 2.03
C SER A 71 -3.72 -7.41 2.62
N ALA A 72 -3.53 -7.44 3.95
CA ALA A 72 -2.39 -8.11 4.59
C ALA A 72 -2.26 -9.60 4.21
N GLY A 73 -3.35 -10.36 4.29
CA GLY A 73 -3.34 -11.80 3.98
C GLY A 73 -2.89 -12.09 2.55
N PRO A 74 -3.61 -11.59 1.52
CA PRO A 74 -3.24 -11.76 0.13
C PRO A 74 -1.82 -11.23 -0.21
N LEU A 75 -1.44 -10.07 0.34
CA LEU A 75 -0.16 -9.42 0.07
C LEU A 75 1.02 -10.22 0.64
N LEU A 76 0.94 -10.65 1.90
CA LEU A 76 2.00 -11.42 2.54
C LEU A 76 2.19 -12.80 1.91
N ARG A 77 1.10 -13.46 1.49
CA ARG A 77 1.19 -14.72 0.73
C ARG A 77 1.85 -14.52 -0.63
N ALA A 78 1.52 -13.43 -1.34
CA ALA A 78 2.16 -13.10 -2.61
C ALA A 78 3.67 -12.88 -2.45
N ARG A 79 4.06 -12.10 -1.42
CA ARG A 79 5.46 -11.84 -1.09
C ARG A 79 6.22 -13.13 -0.79
N ALA A 80 5.63 -14.01 0.00
CA ALA A 80 6.21 -15.31 0.33
C ALA A 80 6.35 -16.20 -0.92
N ALA A 81 5.33 -16.27 -1.78
CA ALA A 81 5.36 -17.07 -3.01
C ALA A 81 6.44 -16.59 -4.01
N LEU A 82 6.75 -15.29 -4.01
CA LEU A 82 7.80 -14.70 -4.83
C LEU A 82 9.21 -14.84 -4.22
N GLY A 83 9.34 -15.36 -2.99
CA GLY A 83 10.61 -15.37 -2.27
C GLY A 83 11.20 -13.97 -2.03
N ALA A 84 10.34 -12.94 -2.00
CA ALA A 84 10.75 -11.56 -2.02
C ALA A 84 11.04 -11.02 -0.62
N ASP A 85 12.23 -10.44 -0.41
CA ASP A 85 12.61 -9.73 0.81
C ASP A 85 12.26 -8.22 0.76
N VAL A 86 11.11 -7.91 0.14
CA VAL A 86 10.59 -6.53 0.10
C VAL A 86 9.89 -6.23 1.44
N LYS A 87 10.28 -5.15 2.11
CA LYS A 87 9.64 -4.73 3.37
C LYS A 87 8.26 -4.13 3.07
N VAL A 88 7.30 -4.36 3.96
CA VAL A 88 5.96 -3.76 3.86
C VAL A 88 5.80 -2.71 4.95
N TRP A 89 5.75 -1.44 4.56
CA TRP A 89 5.49 -0.32 5.46
C TRP A 89 4.01 0.01 5.38
N ALA A 90 3.26 -0.48 6.36
CA ALA A 90 1.82 -0.32 6.41
C ALA A 90 1.45 1.03 7.03
N ASP A 91 0.47 1.70 6.42
CA ASP A 91 -0.16 2.85 7.04
C ASP A 91 -0.89 2.43 8.31
N ILE A 92 -0.58 3.10 9.43
CA ILE A 92 -1.28 2.87 10.70
C ILE A 92 -2.49 3.80 10.73
N LYS A 93 -3.67 3.27 10.41
CA LYS A 93 -4.94 3.90 10.77
C LYS A 93 -5.38 3.33 12.11
N MET A 94 -5.54 4.18 13.13
CA MET A 94 -6.20 3.76 14.37
C MET A 94 -7.68 3.54 14.02
N PRO A 95 -8.23 2.31 14.20
CA PRO A 95 -9.66 2.11 14.04
C PRO A 95 -10.37 2.94 15.11
N GLY A 96 -11.16 3.91 14.67
CA GLY A 96 -12.12 4.55 15.53
C GLY A 96 -13.32 3.64 15.81
N PRO A 97 -14.03 3.73 16.95
CA PRO A 97 -15.40 3.22 17.04
C PRO A 97 -16.20 3.61 15.79
N ALA A 98 -16.94 2.63 15.25
CA ALA A 98 -17.74 2.80 14.05
C ALA A 98 -18.56 4.11 14.14
N GLY A 99 -18.35 5.01 13.16
CA GLY A 99 -19.09 6.28 13.07
C GLY A 99 -18.39 7.53 13.59
N ARG A 100 -17.17 7.45 14.15
CA ARG A 100 -16.41 8.65 14.55
C ARG A 100 -15.37 9.08 13.50
N ARG A 101 -15.42 10.37 13.15
CA ARG A 101 -14.48 11.07 12.27
C ARG A 101 -13.22 11.48 13.06
N PRO A 102 -12.10 11.77 12.39
CA PRO A 102 -10.85 12.17 13.06
C PRO A 102 -11.02 13.37 14.02
N GLU A 103 -11.90 14.32 13.69
CA GLU A 103 -12.26 15.45 14.55
C GLU A 103 -12.90 15.04 15.90
N ASP A 104 -13.54 13.88 15.97
CA ASP A 104 -14.21 13.39 17.18
C ASP A 104 -13.23 12.87 18.25
N TYR A 105 -11.93 12.82 17.94
CA TYR A 105 -10.84 12.51 18.89
C TYR A 105 -10.18 13.77 19.46
N ALA A 106 -10.33 14.91 18.79
CA ALA A 106 -9.69 16.17 19.21
C ALA A 106 -10.43 16.86 20.36
N SER A 107 -11.69 16.50 20.63
CA SER A 107 -12.56 17.19 21.58
C SER A 107 -12.54 16.66 23.02
N GLY A 108 -11.91 15.51 23.29
CA GLY A 108 -11.62 15.03 24.65
C GLY A 108 -12.80 14.85 25.61
N ALA A 109 -14.06 14.88 25.15
CA ALA A 109 -15.22 14.75 26.04
C ALA A 109 -15.56 13.28 26.31
N PRO A 110 -15.61 12.81 27.57
CA PRO A 110 -16.11 11.48 27.90
C PRO A 110 -17.64 11.46 27.78
N GLY A 111 -18.16 10.34 27.28
CA GLY A 111 -19.61 10.04 27.25
C GLY A 111 -20.09 9.38 28.54
#